data_AF-A0A941WVZ3-F1
#
_entry.id   AF-A0A941WVZ3-F1
#
_cell.length_a   1.000
_cell.length_b   1.000
_cell.length_c   1.000
_cell.angle_alpha   90.00
_cell.angle_beta   90.00
_cell.angle_gamma   90.00
#
_symmetry.space_group_name_H-M   'P 1'
#
loop_
_entity.id
_entity.type
_entity.pdbx_description
1 polymer ?
#
loop_
_entity_poly.entity_id
_entity_poly.type
_entity_poly.pdbx_seq_one_letter_code
_entity_poly.pdbx_strand_id
1 'polypeptide(L)'
;MDELCRKNGETVNEEDWQLIRRYLSDPSSYTFHFVAKHRELFTAYIAPEELEAWIQKVLYVPVFNTVNSLVFDEKEYDAGRFKTLRKDIKIVRPERKSYLLSILDYYDAFRMDKMDKVLSIFKKQFMSLPASDRWGLTMQLNAMLCAKGNKAQCEEGLHIFRQLFNPVDPILKNFENALNKRIGSL
;
A
#
# COMPACT_ATOMS: atom_id res chain seq x y z
N MET A 1 -25.55 -8.74 0.66
CA MET A 1 -25.24 -7.33 0.33
C MET A 1 -24.94 -7.14 -1.14
N ASP A 2 -23.89 -7.77 -1.68
CA ASP A 2 -23.50 -7.58 -3.09
C ASP A 2 -24.61 -7.93 -4.10
N GLU A 3 -25.34 -9.02 -3.85
CA GLU A 3 -26.50 -9.41 -4.66
C GLU A 3 -27.73 -8.50 -4.48
N LEU A 4 -27.90 -7.91 -3.29
CA LEU A 4 -28.98 -6.95 -3.00
C LEU A 4 -28.73 -5.63 -3.72
N CYS A 5 -27.49 -5.12 -3.70
CA CYS A 5 -27.10 -3.92 -4.44
C CYS A 5 -27.22 -4.11 -5.96
N ARG A 6 -26.94 -5.31 -6.49
CA ARG A 6 -27.15 -5.62 -7.91
C ARG A 6 -28.63 -5.66 -8.31
N LYS A 7 -29.51 -6.12 -7.42
CA LYS A 7 -30.95 -6.25 -7.67
C LYS A 7 -31.73 -4.93 -7.49
N ASN A 8 -31.31 -4.07 -6.56
CA ASN A 8 -32.07 -2.86 -6.20
C ASN A 8 -31.83 -1.66 -7.11
N GLY A 9 -30.89 -1.73 -8.05
CA GLY A 9 -30.77 -0.76 -9.15
C GLY A 9 -30.30 0.64 -8.76
N GLU A 10 -30.93 1.33 -7.79
CA GLU A 10 -30.86 2.79 -7.74
C GLU A 10 -31.10 3.46 -6.37
N THR A 11 -31.41 2.74 -5.27
CA THR A 11 -31.60 3.40 -3.96
C THR A 11 -30.86 2.69 -2.85
N VAL A 12 -29.88 3.37 -2.26
CA VAL A 12 -29.20 3.01 -1.01
C VAL A 12 -29.69 4.00 0.04
N ASN A 13 -30.28 3.52 1.14
CA ASN A 13 -30.71 4.37 2.24
C ASN A 13 -29.63 4.49 3.33
N GLU A 14 -29.91 5.24 4.40
CA GLU A 14 -28.94 5.43 5.50
C GLU A 14 -28.61 4.11 6.23
N GLU A 15 -29.60 3.25 6.47
CA GLU A 15 -29.39 1.94 7.12
C GLU A 15 -28.50 1.03 6.28
N ASP A 16 -28.73 0.98 4.97
CA ASP A 16 -27.90 0.27 4.01
C ASP A 16 -26.46 0.81 4.04
N TRP A 17 -26.30 2.13 4.06
CA TRP A 17 -24.98 2.76 4.18
C TRP A 17 -24.25 2.34 5.46
N GLN A 18 -24.92 2.34 6.62
CA GLN A 18 -24.30 1.91 7.89
C GLN A 18 -23.81 0.46 7.83
N LEU A 19 -24.60 -0.43 7.21
CA LEU A 19 -24.20 -1.82 7.00
C LEU A 19 -23.01 -1.95 6.04
N ILE A 20 -23.04 -1.21 4.92
CA ILE A 20 -21.94 -1.18 3.95
C ILE A 20 -20.65 -0.69 4.62
N ARG A 21 -20.71 0.45 5.31
CA ARG A 21 -19.55 1.07 5.98
C ARG A 21 -18.90 0.11 6.98
N ARG A 22 -19.72 -0.64 7.71
CA ARG A 22 -19.27 -1.50 8.81
C ARG A 22 -18.75 -2.87 8.35
N TYR A 23 -19.39 -3.48 7.36
CA TYR A 23 -19.15 -4.88 7.02
C TYR A 23 -18.46 -5.10 5.67
N LEU A 24 -18.44 -4.10 4.79
CA LEU A 24 -17.79 -4.24 3.50
C LEU A 24 -16.28 -4.03 3.62
N SER A 25 -15.53 -5.09 3.37
CA SER A 25 -14.06 -5.11 3.41
C SER A 25 -13.43 -5.58 2.09
N ASP A 26 -14.23 -6.06 1.14
CA ASP A 26 -13.73 -6.54 -0.14
C ASP A 26 -13.78 -5.44 -1.21
N PRO A 27 -12.61 -4.94 -1.67
CA PRO A 27 -12.53 -3.93 -2.72
C PRO A 27 -13.01 -4.43 -4.09
N SER A 28 -13.11 -5.76 -4.28
CA SER A 28 -13.58 -6.33 -5.54
C SER A 28 -15.11 -6.47 -5.61
N SER A 29 -15.81 -6.18 -4.53
CA SER A 29 -17.28 -6.26 -4.45
C SER A 29 -17.96 -5.25 -5.38
N TYR A 30 -19.12 -5.62 -5.92
CA TYR A 30 -19.96 -4.72 -6.69
C TYR A 30 -20.40 -3.52 -5.85
N THR A 31 -20.79 -3.75 -4.59
CA THR A 31 -21.23 -2.69 -3.66
C THR A 31 -20.14 -1.64 -3.46
N PHE A 32 -18.87 -2.05 -3.31
CA PHE A 32 -17.77 -1.11 -3.15
C PHE A 32 -17.58 -0.27 -4.41
N HIS A 33 -17.57 -0.92 -5.58
CA HIS A 33 -17.49 -0.23 -6.86
C HIS A 33 -18.66 0.73 -7.11
N PHE A 34 -19.87 0.36 -6.67
CA PHE A 34 -21.04 1.22 -6.75
C PHE A 34 -20.86 2.48 -5.89
N VAL A 35 -20.52 2.33 -4.60
CA VAL A 35 -20.27 3.47 -3.69
C VAL A 35 -19.18 4.39 -4.26
N ALA A 36 -18.07 3.81 -4.71
CA ALA A 36 -16.99 4.57 -5.31
C ALA A 36 -17.41 5.31 -6.59
N LYS A 37 -18.19 4.67 -7.46
CA LYS A 37 -18.63 5.30 -8.72
C LYS A 37 -19.69 6.38 -8.50
N HIS A 38 -20.50 6.24 -7.45
CA HIS A 38 -21.67 7.08 -7.19
C HIS A 38 -21.54 7.89 -5.89
N ARG A 39 -20.33 8.41 -5.59
CA ARG A 39 -20.01 9.17 -4.37
C ARG A 39 -21.02 10.27 -4.03
N GLU A 40 -21.50 10.98 -5.04
CA GLU A 40 -22.49 12.06 -4.91
C GLU A 40 -23.80 11.59 -4.27
N LEU A 41 -24.21 10.32 -4.48
CA LEU A 41 -25.42 9.78 -3.83
C LEU A 41 -25.24 9.62 -2.32
N PHE A 42 -24.00 9.48 -1.84
CA PHE A 42 -23.69 9.21 -0.44
C PHE A 42 -23.43 10.49 0.36
N THR A 43 -23.30 11.65 -0.28
CA THR A 43 -23.11 12.92 0.44
C THR A 43 -24.31 13.31 1.29
N ALA A 44 -25.48 12.69 1.07
CA ALA A 44 -26.65 12.82 1.92
C ALA A 44 -26.49 12.15 3.31
N TYR A 45 -25.58 11.17 3.44
CA TYR A 45 -25.43 10.33 4.64
C TYR A 45 -24.04 10.42 5.28
N ILE A 46 -23.04 10.90 4.55
CA ILE A 46 -21.67 10.99 5.02
C ILE A 46 -20.93 12.16 4.36
N ALA A 47 -20.07 12.83 5.12
CA ALA A 47 -19.21 13.87 4.59
C ALA A 47 -18.27 13.30 3.49
N PRO A 48 -18.00 14.03 2.39
CA PRO A 48 -17.13 13.58 1.32
C PRO A 48 -15.75 13.08 1.80
N GLU A 49 -15.18 13.75 2.80
CA GLU A 49 -13.87 13.43 3.36
C GLU A 49 -13.91 12.10 4.12
N GLU A 50 -14.98 11.84 4.87
CA GLU A 50 -15.16 10.56 5.56
C GLU A 50 -15.45 9.42 4.58
N LEU A 51 -16.15 9.70 3.48
CA LEU A 51 -16.38 8.73 2.41
C LEU A 51 -15.07 8.35 1.72
N GLU A 52 -14.23 9.33 1.39
CA GLU A 52 -12.90 9.07 0.82
C GLU A 52 -12.00 8.32 1.81
N ALA A 53 -12.01 8.68 3.09
CA ALA A 53 -11.28 7.94 4.12
C ALA A 53 -11.72 6.48 4.20
N TRP A 54 -13.03 6.21 4.07
CA TRP A 54 -13.57 4.86 4.02
C TRP A 54 -13.14 4.09 2.76
N ILE A 55 -13.30 4.69 1.57
CA ILE A 55 -12.82 4.11 0.30
C ILE A 55 -11.33 3.78 0.40
N GLN A 56 -10.57 4.71 0.97
CA GLN A 56 -9.15 4.59 1.14
C GLN A 56 -8.79 3.42 2.07
N LYS A 57 -9.50 3.28 3.20
CA LYS A 57 -9.32 2.19 4.17
C LYS A 57 -9.60 0.83 3.55
N VAL A 58 -10.70 0.69 2.80
CA VAL A 58 -11.08 -0.57 2.14
C VAL A 58 -10.04 -1.00 1.11
N LEU A 59 -9.34 -0.07 0.46
CA LEU A 59 -8.25 -0.39 -0.46
C LEU A 59 -6.89 -0.57 0.23
N TYR A 60 -6.58 0.22 1.25
CA TYR A 60 -5.28 0.21 1.93
C TYR A 60 -5.01 -1.13 2.59
N VAL A 61 -5.95 -1.64 3.38
CA VAL A 61 -5.74 -2.88 4.15
C VAL A 61 -5.41 -4.06 3.23
N PRO A 62 -6.20 -4.35 2.16
CA PRO A 62 -5.86 -5.40 1.22
C PRO A 62 -4.55 -5.18 0.48
N VAL A 63 -4.23 -3.95 0.05
CA VAL A 63 -2.97 -3.66 -0.63
C VAL A 63 -1.80 -3.97 0.31
N PHE A 64 -1.76 -3.36 1.49
CA PHE A 64 -0.65 -3.57 2.43
C PHE A 64 -0.56 -5.02 2.91
N ASN A 65 -1.67 -5.71 3.14
CA ASN A 65 -1.64 -7.13 3.51
C ASN A 65 -1.04 -8.00 2.39
N THR A 66 -1.52 -7.83 1.14
CA THR A 66 -1.01 -8.59 -0.02
C THR A 66 0.49 -8.37 -0.21
N VAL A 67 0.93 -7.15 0.07
CA VAL A 67 2.27 -6.68 -0.16
C VAL A 67 3.23 -7.06 0.98
N ASN A 68 2.77 -7.01 2.24
CA ASN A 68 3.53 -7.49 3.39
C ASN A 68 3.75 -8.99 3.33
N SER A 69 2.73 -9.77 2.92
CA SER A 69 2.91 -11.21 2.73
C SER A 69 3.98 -11.52 1.68
N LEU A 70 4.19 -10.67 0.68
CA LEU A 70 5.24 -10.87 -0.32
C LEU A 70 6.67 -10.66 0.24
N VAL A 71 6.84 -9.81 1.25
CA VAL A 71 8.16 -9.51 1.84
C VAL A 71 8.46 -10.33 3.08
N PHE A 72 7.44 -10.65 3.88
CA PHE A 72 7.61 -11.23 5.21
C PHE A 72 6.99 -12.62 5.39
N ASP A 73 5.95 -12.99 4.63
CA ASP A 73 5.34 -14.32 4.74
C ASP A 73 5.90 -15.26 3.67
N GLU A 74 6.14 -16.52 4.03
CA GLU A 74 6.45 -17.60 3.07
C GLU A 74 5.21 -18.05 2.26
N LYS A 75 4.12 -17.29 2.28
CA LYS A 75 2.91 -17.63 1.51
C LYS A 75 3.13 -17.39 0.03
N GLU A 76 2.61 -18.29 -0.79
CA GLU A 76 2.67 -18.14 -2.25
C GLU A 76 2.09 -16.80 -2.69
N TYR A 77 2.86 -16.12 -3.52
CA TYR A 77 2.47 -14.87 -4.16
C TYR A 77 1.17 -15.05 -4.97
N ASP A 78 0.11 -14.34 -4.58
CA ASP A 78 -1.13 -14.29 -5.34
C ASP A 78 -1.07 -13.18 -6.43
N ALA A 79 -0.57 -13.58 -7.60
CA ALA A 79 -0.54 -12.73 -8.80
C ALA A 79 -1.94 -12.25 -9.22
N GLY A 80 -2.95 -13.10 -9.02
CA GLY A 80 -4.35 -12.81 -9.33
C GLY A 80 -4.87 -11.66 -8.48
N ARG A 81 -4.59 -11.69 -7.18
CA ARG A 81 -4.96 -10.61 -6.24
C ARG A 81 -4.26 -9.30 -6.57
N PHE A 82 -2.95 -9.32 -6.88
CA PHE A 82 -2.23 -8.11 -7.31
C PHE A 82 -2.85 -7.47 -8.56
N LYS A 83 -3.15 -8.28 -9.59
CA LYS A 83 -3.79 -7.80 -10.82
C LYS A 83 -5.19 -7.23 -10.54
N THR A 84 -5.94 -7.88 -9.68
CA THR A 84 -7.30 -7.45 -9.29
C THR A 84 -7.25 -6.13 -8.54
N LEU A 85 -6.40 -5.98 -7.52
CA LEU A 85 -6.24 -4.73 -6.78
C LEU A 85 -5.83 -3.56 -7.69
N ARG A 86 -4.92 -3.79 -8.65
CA ARG A 86 -4.57 -2.77 -9.66
C ARG A 86 -5.77 -2.33 -10.48
N LYS A 87 -6.65 -3.25 -10.84
CA LYS A 87 -7.89 -2.95 -11.58
C LYS A 87 -8.85 -2.16 -10.70
N ASP A 88 -9.08 -2.61 -9.47
CA ASP A 88 -10.00 -1.97 -8.52
C ASP A 88 -9.56 -0.53 -8.23
N ILE A 89 -8.27 -0.28 -7.97
CA ILE A 89 -7.73 1.09 -7.79
C ILE A 89 -7.96 1.98 -9.02
N LYS A 90 -7.85 1.43 -10.24
CA LYS A 90 -8.10 2.19 -11.48
C LYS A 90 -9.56 2.53 -11.69
N ILE A 91 -10.47 1.65 -11.26
CA ILE A 91 -11.93 1.84 -11.33
C ILE A 91 -12.37 2.84 -10.27
N VAL A 92 -12.00 2.60 -9.02
CA VAL A 92 -12.42 3.36 -7.83
C VAL A 92 -11.86 4.78 -7.85
N ARG A 93 -10.62 4.95 -8.32
CA ARG A 93 -9.91 6.23 -8.35
C ARG A 93 -9.94 6.94 -6.97
N PRO A 94 -9.35 6.34 -5.93
CA PRO A 94 -9.25 7.01 -4.63
C PRO A 94 -8.32 8.22 -4.72
N GLU A 95 -8.41 9.17 -3.78
CA GLU A 95 -7.53 10.35 -3.73
C GLU A 95 -6.04 9.98 -3.81
N ARG A 96 -5.59 8.99 -3.01
CA ARG A 96 -4.19 8.51 -3.03
C ARG A 96 -3.97 7.38 -4.03
N LYS A 97 -4.62 7.42 -5.20
CA LYS A 97 -4.47 6.43 -6.28
C LYS A 97 -3.02 6.21 -6.69
N SER A 98 -2.28 7.28 -6.95
CA SER A 98 -0.88 7.20 -7.39
C SER A 98 -0.02 6.50 -6.35
N TYR A 99 -0.20 6.83 -5.08
CA TYR A 99 0.51 6.20 -3.96
C TYR A 99 0.24 4.70 -3.88
N LEU A 100 -1.04 4.28 -3.94
CA LEU A 100 -1.39 2.86 -3.92
C LEU A 100 -0.81 2.08 -5.11
N LEU A 101 -0.84 2.66 -6.30
CA LEU A 101 -0.23 2.03 -7.48
C LEU A 101 1.30 1.96 -7.36
N SER A 102 1.93 3.00 -6.83
CA SER A 102 3.37 3.03 -6.57
C SER A 102 3.78 1.95 -5.56
N ILE A 103 2.97 1.68 -4.52
CA ILE A 103 3.19 0.54 -3.63
C ILE A 103 3.15 -0.76 -4.44
N LEU A 104 2.11 -1.02 -5.23
CA LEU A 104 2.04 -2.26 -6.01
C LEU A 104 3.21 -2.40 -7.00
N ASP A 105 3.67 -1.31 -7.62
CA ASP A 105 4.83 -1.28 -8.52
C ASP A 105 6.15 -1.54 -7.79
N TYR A 106 6.29 -1.00 -6.59
CA TYR A 106 7.48 -1.12 -5.76
C TYR A 106 7.75 -2.59 -5.40
N TYR A 107 6.71 -3.32 -4.99
CA TYR A 107 6.86 -4.71 -4.59
C TYR A 107 6.85 -5.69 -5.76
N ASP A 108 6.15 -5.39 -6.85
CA ASP A 108 6.30 -6.17 -8.08
C ASP A 108 7.73 -6.05 -8.66
N ALA A 109 8.35 -4.86 -8.55
CA ALA A 109 9.77 -4.70 -8.90
C ALA A 109 10.68 -5.57 -8.03
N PHE A 110 10.41 -5.68 -6.72
CA PHE A 110 11.16 -6.55 -5.82
C PHE A 110 11.00 -8.03 -6.14
N ARG A 111 9.78 -8.45 -6.45
CA ARG A 111 9.48 -9.82 -6.90
C ARG A 111 10.25 -10.18 -8.17
N MET A 112 10.33 -9.25 -9.12
CA MET A 112 11.02 -9.42 -10.40
C MET A 112 12.55 -9.25 -10.31
N ASP A 113 13.12 -9.16 -9.10
CA ASP A 113 14.56 -8.94 -8.85
C ASP A 113 15.11 -7.64 -9.48
N LYS A 114 14.24 -6.65 -9.71
CA LYS A 114 14.60 -5.36 -10.34
C LYS A 114 14.95 -4.32 -9.27
N MET A 115 16.06 -4.54 -8.55
CA MET A 115 16.45 -3.69 -7.40
C MET A 115 16.68 -2.22 -7.78
N ASP A 116 17.19 -1.92 -8.97
CA ASP A 116 17.33 -0.54 -9.44
C ASP A 116 15.96 0.14 -9.60
N LYS A 117 14.94 -0.61 -10.01
CA LYS A 117 13.57 -0.11 -10.11
C LYS A 117 12.96 0.09 -8.73
N VAL A 118 13.22 -0.80 -7.77
CA VAL A 118 12.82 -0.64 -6.35
C VAL A 118 13.37 0.67 -5.80
N LEU A 119 14.68 0.90 -5.92
CA LEU A 119 15.33 2.15 -5.52
C LEU A 119 14.76 3.37 -6.25
N SER A 120 14.55 3.27 -7.57
CA SER A 120 14.00 4.38 -8.37
C SER A 120 12.60 4.78 -7.93
N ILE A 121 11.72 3.80 -7.69
CA ILE A 121 10.36 4.05 -7.19
C ILE A 121 10.42 4.72 -5.82
N PHE A 122 11.24 4.18 -4.90
CA PHE A 122 11.37 4.76 -3.57
C PHE A 122 11.81 6.23 -3.63
N LYS A 123 12.89 6.52 -4.36
CA LYS A 123 13.44 7.87 -4.51
C LYS A 123 12.43 8.85 -5.12
N LYS A 124 11.70 8.42 -6.15
CA LYS A 124 10.79 9.29 -6.91
C LYS A 124 9.42 9.47 -6.25
N GLN A 125 8.89 8.42 -5.63
CA GLN A 125 7.49 8.36 -5.19
C GLN A 125 7.35 8.45 -3.67
N PHE A 126 8.34 7.98 -2.91
CA PHE A 126 8.20 7.82 -1.47
C PHE A 126 9.02 8.80 -0.65
N MET A 127 10.13 9.33 -1.17
CA MET A 127 10.95 10.32 -0.47
C MET A 127 10.18 11.57 -0.04
N SER A 128 9.16 11.99 -0.79
CA SER A 128 8.35 13.18 -0.51
C SER A 128 7.14 12.92 0.39
N LEU A 129 6.91 11.68 0.82
CA LEU A 129 5.76 11.35 1.66
C LEU A 129 5.92 11.89 3.10
N PRO A 130 4.81 12.03 3.86
CA PRO A 130 4.87 12.32 5.28
C PRO A 130 5.71 11.29 6.05
N ALA A 131 6.32 11.73 7.16
CA ALA A 131 7.22 10.88 7.96
C ALA A 131 6.58 9.55 8.40
N SER A 132 5.29 9.56 8.75
CA SER A 132 4.53 8.36 9.14
C SER A 132 4.51 7.28 8.06
N ASP A 133 4.34 7.67 6.80
CA ASP A 133 4.27 6.75 5.67
C ASP A 133 5.67 6.31 5.23
N ARG A 134 6.66 7.21 5.31
CA ARG A 134 8.05 6.92 4.92
C ARG A 134 8.72 5.89 5.81
N TRP A 135 8.40 5.87 7.11
CA TRP A 135 9.05 4.99 8.07
C TRP A 135 9.02 3.52 7.63
N GLY A 136 7.81 2.96 7.48
CA GLY A 136 7.61 1.56 7.10
C GLY A 136 8.24 1.23 5.74
N LEU A 137 8.02 2.10 4.74
CA LEU A 137 8.57 1.92 3.39
C LEU A 137 10.10 1.90 3.39
N THR A 138 10.76 2.70 4.24
CA THR A 138 12.23 2.76 4.32
C THR A 138 12.81 1.53 5.00
N MET A 139 12.15 1.01 6.04
CA MET A 139 12.54 -0.27 6.65
C MET A 139 12.42 -1.40 5.62
N GLN A 140 11.31 -1.44 4.89
CA GLN A 140 11.05 -2.43 3.84
C GLN A 140 12.06 -2.30 2.69
N LEU A 141 12.44 -1.09 2.28
CA LEU A 141 13.50 -0.86 1.29
C LEU A 141 14.78 -1.59 1.70
N ASN A 142 15.25 -1.31 2.91
CA ASN A 142 16.51 -1.86 3.39
C ASN A 142 16.46 -3.37 3.57
N ALA A 143 15.31 -3.92 4.02
CA ALA A 143 15.10 -5.36 4.08
C ALA A 143 15.17 -6.01 2.69
N MET A 144 14.48 -5.45 1.70
CA MET A 144 14.48 -5.94 0.32
C MET A 144 15.87 -5.90 -0.32
N LEU A 145 16.62 -4.82 -0.08
CA LEU A 145 17.99 -4.68 -0.56
C LEU A 145 18.93 -5.68 0.13
N CYS A 146 18.81 -5.89 1.44
CA CYS A 146 19.63 -6.89 2.14
C CYS A 146 19.34 -8.33 1.68
N ALA A 147 18.12 -8.59 1.21
CA ALA A 147 17.70 -9.89 0.70
C ALA A 147 18.19 -10.15 -0.74
N LYS A 148 18.11 -9.17 -1.64
CA LYS A 148 18.31 -9.38 -3.09
C LYS A 148 19.22 -8.35 -3.78
N GLY A 149 19.58 -7.28 -3.10
CA GLY A 149 20.45 -6.23 -3.62
C GLY A 149 21.92 -6.61 -3.59
N ASN A 150 22.69 -5.97 -4.47
CA ASN A 150 24.15 -5.99 -4.39
C ASN A 150 24.66 -4.99 -3.34
N LYS A 151 25.97 -5.02 -3.10
CA LYS A 151 26.61 -4.17 -2.09
C LYS A 151 26.33 -2.68 -2.29
N ALA A 152 26.52 -2.15 -3.50
CA ALA A 152 26.29 -0.74 -3.82
C ALA A 152 24.83 -0.32 -3.60
N GLN A 153 23.88 -1.19 -3.96
CA GLN A 153 22.46 -0.94 -3.72
C GLN A 153 22.12 -0.93 -2.23
N CYS A 154 22.73 -1.82 -1.43
CA CYS A 154 22.56 -1.81 0.02
C CYS A 154 23.18 -0.57 0.67
N GLU A 155 24.35 -0.12 0.20
CA GLU A 155 24.97 1.13 0.65
C GLU A 155 24.07 2.34 0.35
N GLU A 156 23.45 2.37 -0.82
CA GLU A 156 22.46 3.40 -1.18
C GLU A 156 21.23 3.36 -0.27
N GLY A 157 20.71 2.15 0.05
CA GLY A 157 19.62 1.98 1.01
C GLY A 157 19.95 2.53 2.40
N LEU A 158 21.17 2.28 2.87
CA LEU A 158 21.68 2.78 4.14
C LEU A 158 21.86 4.32 4.11
N HIS A 159 22.32 4.87 2.98
CA HIS A 159 22.40 6.32 2.80
C HIS A 159 21.03 6.98 2.92
N ILE A 160 20.02 6.43 2.24
CA ILE A 160 18.62 6.89 2.32
C ILE A 160 18.10 6.81 3.76
N PHE A 161 18.36 5.69 4.46
CA PHE A 161 17.96 5.51 5.85
C PHE A 161 18.53 6.61 6.76
N ARG A 162 19.82 6.91 6.63
CA ARG A 162 20.50 7.97 7.41
C ARG A 162 19.99 9.37 7.06
N GLN A 163 19.59 9.59 5.81
CA GLN A 163 19.01 10.86 5.39
C GLN A 163 17.63 11.08 6.00
N LEU A 164 16.82 10.03 6.11
CA LEU A 164 15.43 10.12 6.56
C LEU A 164 15.29 10.05 8.08
N PHE A 165 16.20 9.37 8.78
CA PHE A 165 16.10 9.15 10.21
C PHE A 165 17.34 9.61 10.95
N ASN A 166 17.13 10.09 12.17
CA ASN A 166 18.21 10.43 13.08
C ASN A 166 18.59 9.18 13.90
N PRO A 167 19.73 8.52 13.63
CA PRO A 167 20.10 7.26 14.27
C PRO A 167 20.61 7.43 15.72
N VAL A 168 20.36 8.58 16.35
CA VAL A 168 20.58 8.75 17.80
C VAL A 168 19.57 7.94 18.61
N ASP A 169 18.40 7.62 18.03
CA ASP A 169 17.49 6.64 18.62
C ASP A 169 18.16 5.24 18.69
N PRO A 170 18.23 4.61 19.88
CA PRO A 170 18.90 3.31 20.04
C PRO A 170 18.36 2.19 19.14
N ILE A 171 17.05 2.18 18.85
CA ILE A 171 16.44 1.18 17.96
C ILE A 171 16.93 1.39 16.54
N LEU A 172 16.94 2.64 16.08
CA LEU A 172 17.47 2.98 14.77
C LEU A 172 18.96 2.69 14.66
N LYS A 173 19.72 2.93 15.72
CA LYS A 173 21.15 2.63 15.73
C LYS A 173 21.43 1.14 15.58
N ASN A 174 20.64 0.30 16.24
CA ASN A 174 20.74 -1.16 16.11
C ASN A 174 20.42 -1.62 14.68
N PHE A 175 19.38 -1.06 14.06
CA PHE A 175 19.06 -1.36 12.67
C PHE A 175 20.18 -0.92 11.72
N GLU A 176 20.71 0.30 11.90
CA GLU A 176 21.85 0.80 11.13
C GLU A 176 23.06 -0.13 11.25
N ASN A 177 23.40 -0.59 12.45
CA ASN A 177 24.50 -1.51 12.70
C ASN A 177 24.29 -2.87 12.01
N ALA A 178 23.06 -3.38 12.02
CA ALA A 178 22.70 -4.62 11.32
C ALA A 178 22.89 -4.48 9.80
N LEU A 179 22.45 -3.36 9.22
CA LEU A 179 22.68 -3.06 7.80
C LEU A 179 24.17 -2.99 7.46
N ASN A 180 24.96 -2.25 8.25
CA ASN A 180 26.42 -2.16 8.03
C ASN A 180 27.09 -3.53 8.08
N LYS A 181 26.73 -4.37 9.06
CA LYS A 181 27.24 -5.75 9.16
C LYS A 181 26.89 -6.58 7.94
N ARG A 182 25.65 -6.49 7.45
CA ARG A 182 25.20 -7.19 6.25
C ARG A 182 25.95 -6.71 5.00
N ILE A 183 26.10 -5.40 4.81
CA ILE A 183 26.85 -4.81 3.69
C ILE A 183 28.31 -5.26 3.69
N GLY A 184 28.95 -5.34 4.86
CA GLY A 184 30.32 -5.84 4.98
C GLY A 184 30.47 -7.33 4.65
N SER A 185 29.38 -8.10 4.67
CA SER A 185 29.36 -9.54 4.34
C SER A 185 29.05 -9.87 2.88
N LEU A 186 28.64 -8.88 2.08
CA LEU A 186 28.34 -8.99 0.64
C LEU A 186 29.60 -8.69 -0.18
#